data_AF-A0A8B5UBC3-F1
#
_entry.id   AF-A0A8B5UBC3-F1
#
_cell.length_a   1.000
_cell.length_b   1.000
_cell.length_c   1.000
_cell.angle_alpha   90.00
_cell.angle_beta   90.00
_cell.angle_gamma   90.00
#
_symmetry.space_group_name_H-M   'P 1'
#
loop_
_entity.id
_entity.type
_entity.pdbx_description
1 polymer ?
#
loop_
_entity_poly.entity_id
_entity_poly.type
_entity_poly.pdbx_seq_one_letter_code
_entity_poly.pdbx_strand_id
1 'polypeptide(L)' 'MSVMHVCSQLSQPDANGLQVCLEWVLINQSILPPLTLEEATMLGGGFWLVCVVAKSYRMLADFISSFR' A
#
# COMPACT_ATOMS: atom_id res chain seq x y z
N MET A 1 -5.14 3.74 -12.84
CA MET A 1 -5.93 4.34 -11.75
C MET A 1 -7.10 3.41 -11.49
N SER A 2 -7.12 2.72 -10.36
CA SER A 2 -8.22 1.80 -10.01
C SER A 2 -9.43 2.63 -9.60
N VAL A 3 -10.55 2.49 -10.31
CA VAL A 3 -11.80 3.20 -9.95
C VAL A 3 -12.52 2.39 -8.89
N MET A 4 -12.68 2.96 -7.68
CA MET A 4 -13.37 2.32 -6.57
C MET A 4 -14.71 3.05 -6.34
N HIS A 5 -15.81 2.29 -6.31
CA HIS A 5 -17.13 2.80 -5.97
C HIS A 5 -17.38 2.59 -4.48
N VAL A 6 -17.64 3.67 -3.74
CA VAL A 6 -18.03 3.60 -2.32
C VAL A 6 -19.42 4.19 -2.17
N CYS A 7 -20.23 3.59 -1.30
CA CYS A 7 -21.57 4.07 -1.01
C CYS A 7 -21.51 5.26 -0.05
N SER A 8 -22.05 6.43 -0.44
CA SER A 8 -22.19 7.59 0.46
C SER A 8 -23.48 7.51 1.28
N GLN A 9 -24.55 6.98 0.69
CA GLN A 9 -25.87 6.96 1.30
C GLN A 9 -26.53 5.58 1.17
N LEU A 10 -26.73 4.93 2.32
CA LEU A 10 -27.47 3.68 2.43
C LEU A 10 -28.96 3.96 2.55
N SER A 11 -29.79 3.16 1.89
CA SER A 11 -31.24 3.19 2.08
C SER A 11 -31.60 2.76 3.51
N GLN A 12 -32.81 3.09 3.96
CA GLN A 12 -33.39 2.35 5.07
C GLN A 12 -33.62 0.89 4.62
N PRO A 13 -33.44 -0.10 5.51
CA PRO A 13 -33.68 -1.49 5.18
C PRO A 13 -35.17 -1.70 4.88
N ASP A 14 -35.46 -2.41 3.79
CA ASP A 14 -36.81 -2.81 3.41
C ASP A 14 -37.39 -3.83 4.43
N ALA A 15 -38.67 -4.19 4.31
CA ALA A 15 -39.33 -5.21 5.12
C ALA A 15 -38.58 -6.57 5.15
N ASN A 16 -37.71 -6.81 4.16
CA ASN A 16 -36.85 -7.98 4.06
C ASN A 16 -35.45 -7.80 4.69
N GLY A 17 -35.17 -6.65 5.32
CA GLY A 17 -33.86 -6.30 5.88
C GLY A 17 -32.79 -5.95 4.84
N LEU A 18 -33.17 -5.87 3.56
CA LEU A 18 -32.26 -5.55 2.46
C LEU A 18 -31.98 -4.04 2.42
N GLN A 19 -30.70 -3.71 2.47
CA GLN A 19 -30.20 -2.35 2.42
C GLN A 19 -29.44 -2.15 1.11
N VAL A 20 -29.85 -1.16 0.32
CA VAL A 20 -29.25 -0.86 -0.98
C VAL A 20 -28.57 0.50 -0.96
N CYS A 21 -27.52 0.65 -1.77
CA CYS A 21 -26.87 1.93 -1.92
C CYS A 21 -27.69 2.85 -2.82
N LEU A 22 -28.07 4.03 -2.32
CA LEU A 22 -28.82 5.04 -3.06
C LEU A 22 -27.89 5.91 -3.91
N GLU A 23 -26.66 6.16 -3.42
CA GLU A 23 -25.70 7.02 -4.09
C GLU A 23 -24.30 6.39 -4.05
N TRP A 24 -23.78 6.09 -5.24
CA TRP A 24 -22.43 5.59 -5.45
C TRP A 24 -21.51 6.76 -5.77
N VAL A 25 -20.54 7.03 -4.89
CA VAL A 25 -19.53 8.05 -5.12
C VAL A 25 -18.32 7.42 -5.77
N LEU A 26 -17.84 8.06 -6.83
CA LEU A 26 -16.62 7.67 -7.53
C LEU A 26 -15.41 8.16 -6.72
N ILE A 27 -14.69 7.25 -6.08
CA ILE A 27 -13.40 7.59 -5.49
C ILE A 27 -12.34 7.38 -6.57
N ASN A 28 -12.00 8.47 -7.28
CA ASN A 28 -10.95 8.46 -8.30
C ASN A 28 -9.53 8.62 -7.71
N GLN A 29 -9.42 8.49 -6.39
CA GLN A 29 -8.20 8.70 -5.62
C GLN A 29 -7.82 7.40 -4.90
N SER A 30 -6.51 7.22 -4.74
CA SER A 30 -5.96 6.10 -3.97
C SER A 30 -6.58 6.07 -2.57
N ILE A 31 -6.89 4.87 -2.06
CA ILE A 31 -7.33 4.70 -0.66
C ILE A 31 -6.21 5.03 0.33
N LEU A 32 -4.96 4.95 -0.14
CA LEU A 32 -3.82 5.42 0.63
C LEU A 32 -3.74 6.95 0.55
N PRO A 33 -3.41 7.61 1.67
CA PRO A 33 -3.19 9.04 1.66
C PRO A 33 -2.12 9.40 0.61
N PRO A 34 -2.28 10.54 -0.09
CA PRO A 34 -1.27 10.98 -1.03
C PRO A 34 0.04 11.21 -0.29
N LEU A 35 1.06 10.44 -0.67
CA LEU A 35 2.37 10.52 -0.05
C LEU A 35 3.13 11.69 -0.67
N THR A 36 3.63 12.60 0.18
CA THR A 36 4.52 13.65 -0.29
C THR A 36 5.85 13.05 -0.78
N LEU A 37 6.58 13.80 -1.61
CA LEU A 37 7.89 13.33 -2.11
C LEU A 37 8.85 13.01 -0.95
N GLU A 38 8.80 13.80 0.12
CA GLU A 38 9.65 13.63 1.30
C GLU A 38 9.31 12.37 2.10
N GLU A 39 8.03 12.08 2.31
CA GLU A 39 7.60 10.85 2.97
C GLU A 39 7.95 9.61 2.14
N ALA A 40 7.81 9.71 0.81
CA ALA A 40 8.17 8.64 -0.10
C ALA A 40 9.68 8.33 -0.09
N THR A 41 10.53 9.36 -0.06
CA THR A 41 11.98 9.18 0.00
C THR A 41 12.43 8.69 1.36
N MET A 42 11.79 9.10 2.45
CA MET A 42 12.11 8.60 3.79
C MET A 42 11.80 7.11 3.93
N LEU A 43 10.59 6.68 3.53
CA LEU A 43 10.17 5.28 3.58
C LEU A 43 10.96 4.41 2.58
N GLY A 44 11.08 4.87 1.34
CA GLY A 44 11.82 4.15 0.29
C GLY A 44 13.31 4.07 0.58
N GLY A 45 13.91 5.15 1.06
CA GLY A 45 15.33 5.23 1.42
C GLY A 45 15.68 4.33 2.61
N GLY A 46 14.85 4.32 3.65
CA GLY A 46 15.03 3.42 4.79
C GLY A 46 14.98 1.95 4.39
N PHE A 47 13.97 1.56 3.60
CA PHE A 47 13.86 0.21 3.06
C PHE A 47 15.09 -0.18 2.21
N TRP A 48 15.50 0.71 1.31
CA TRP A 48 16.65 0.49 0.45
C TRP A 48 17.93 0.25 1.24
N LEU A 49 18.19 1.05 2.28
CA LEU A 49 19.37 0.91 3.12
C LEU A 49 19.44 -0.45 3.81
N VAL A 50 18.32 -0.94 4.36
CA VAL A 50 18.24 -2.27 4.97
C VAL A 50 18.56 -3.36 3.94
N CYS A 51 18.01 -3.26 2.73
CA CYS A 51 18.30 -4.22 1.65
C CYS A 51 19.78 -4.22 1.26
N VAL A 52 20.41 -3.04 1.16
CA VAL A 52 21.83 -2.91 0.83
C VAL A 52 22.71 -3.56 1.90
N VAL A 53 22.42 -3.30 3.18
CA VAL A 53 23.16 -3.89 4.30
C VAL A 53 23.02 -5.41 4.33
N ALA A 54 21.79 -5.93 4.18
CA ALA A 54 21.57 -7.38 4.14
C ALA A 54 22.32 -8.03 2.96
N LYS A 55 22.30 -7.39 1.79
CA LYS A 55 23.00 -7.88 0.60
C LYS A 55 24.52 -7.87 0.77
N SER A 56 25.09 -6.84 1.38
CA SER A 56 26.54 -6.74 1.58
C SER A 56 27.06 -7.80 2.56
N TYR A 57 26.33 -8.08 3.65
CA TYR A 57 26.68 -9.19 4.54
C TYR A 57 26.64 -10.54 3.84
N ARG A 58 25.63 -10.78 2.99
CA ARG A 58 25.54 -12.02 2.21
C ARG A 58 26.71 -12.16 1.24
N MET A 59 27.03 -11.11 0.49
CA MET A 59 28.19 -11.10 -0.41
C MET A 59 29.51 -11.33 0.34
N LEU A 60 29.68 -10.74 1.52
CA LEU A 60 30.87 -10.95 2.34
C LEU A 60 30.97 -12.40 2.82
N ALA A 61 29.86 -12.99 3.27
CA ALA A 61 29.82 -14.39 3.69
C ALA A 61 30.15 -15.33 2.52
N ASP A 62 29.57 -15.09 1.34
CA ASP A 62 29.84 -15.86 0.12
C ASP A 62 31.33 -15.74 -0.26
N PHE A 63 31.90 -14.54 -0.20
CA PHE A 63 33.33 -14.32 -0.47
C PHE A 63 34.22 -15.08 0.51
N ILE A 64 33.97 -15.00 1.82
CA ILE A 64 34.74 -15.75 2.83
C ILE A 64 34.61 -17.25 2.59
N SER A 65 33.42 -17.74 2.25
CA SER A 65 33.20 -19.17 1.95
C SER A 65 33.96 -19.64 0.71
N SER A 66 34.24 -18.76 -0.25
CA SER A 66 35.01 -19.09 -1.46
C SER A 66 36.51 -19.25 -1.20
N PHE A 67 37.03 -18.72 -0.10
CA PHE A 67 38.44 -18.85 0.28
C PHE A 67 38.71 -19.97 1.31
N ARG A 68 37.65 -20.60 1.83
CA ARG A 68 37.72 -21.76 2.71
C ARG A 68 37.65 -23.06 1.91
#